data_AF-Q0CQL5-F1
#
_entry.id   AF-Q0CQL5-F1
#
_cell.length_a   1.000
_cell.length_b   1.000
_cell.length_c   1.000
_cell.angle_alpha   90.00
_cell.angle_beta   90.00
_cell.angle_gamma   90.00
#
_symmetry.space_group_name_H-M   'P 1'
#
loop_
_entity.id
_entity.type
_entity.pdbx_description
1 polymer ?
#
loop_
_entity_poly.entity_id
_entity_poly.type
_entity_poly.pdbx_seq_one_letter_code
_entity_poly.pdbx_strand_id
1 'polypeptide(L)'
;MNYIKGYRYQLWCEAKALGTTCCVVHVGTPVDQCVANNEARLHRQKAATDTNNADTTTTSQGPSATTKDEDEDPYPPDLLNNLIFRYEEPSTASRWDKPLFTVPWSDAAPPVADIWTALTGIAATPDEPAPSPSPAIAPLTSTLASTHLSDAASIATGTTTTRRAGGSLRPKIKPHQATVLPPATDSSALYSLEKRTSAIVAALRSFALAHPSAEAALAQSPSAAGIAIAVPEAEALVFIPAHVATAGSTDELAGAGGILALPRLQRLRRQWISLNRSYVGANHSSNRGSLAPEQVPDAFVRFLNADFAGGSR
;
A
#
# COMPACT_ATOMS: atom_id res chain seq x y z
N MET A 1 -19.37 -9.32 8.55
CA MET A 1 -18.67 -10.42 7.84
C MET A 1 -17.62 -9.80 6.91
N ASN A 2 -16.34 -10.18 7.02
CA ASN A 2 -15.19 -9.62 6.27
C ASN A 2 -14.97 -10.28 4.89
N TYR A 3 -16.03 -10.52 4.13
CA TYR A 3 -16.00 -11.45 3.00
C TYR A 3 -15.57 -10.84 1.65
N ILE A 4 -15.52 -9.50 1.54
CA ILE A 4 -15.09 -8.79 0.33
C ILE A 4 -13.82 -7.96 0.57
N LYS A 5 -12.93 -7.92 -0.43
CA LYS A 5 -11.68 -7.16 -0.39
C LYS A 5 -11.85 -5.68 -0.07
N GLY A 6 -12.92 -5.06 -0.57
CA GLY A 6 -13.21 -3.64 -0.33
C GLY A 6 -13.42 -3.33 1.15
N TYR A 7 -14.09 -4.23 1.88
CA TYR A 7 -14.37 -4.04 3.30
C TYR A 7 -13.11 -4.19 4.16
N ARG A 8 -12.25 -5.17 3.85
CA ARG A 8 -10.94 -5.31 4.51
C ARG A 8 -10.07 -4.08 4.31
N TYR A 9 -10.09 -3.50 3.10
CA TYR A 9 -9.38 -2.24 2.83
C TYR A 9 -9.93 -1.07 3.66
N GLN A 10 -11.25 -0.98 3.84
CA GLN A 10 -11.86 0.05 4.69
C GLN A 10 -11.41 -0.08 6.14
N LEU A 11 -11.48 -1.27 6.73
CA LEU A 11 -11.03 -1.51 8.11
C LEU A 11 -9.54 -1.18 8.29
N TRP A 12 -8.72 -1.51 7.29
CA TRP A 12 -7.31 -1.12 7.29
C TRP A 12 -7.12 0.40 7.26
N CYS A 13 -7.92 1.13 6.47
CA CYS A 13 -7.89 2.59 6.45
C CYS A 13 -8.31 3.19 7.81
N GLU A 14 -9.31 2.61 8.47
CA GLU A 14 -9.76 3.04 9.80
C GLU A 14 -8.68 2.82 10.87
N ALA A 15 -8.08 1.63 10.92
CA ALA A 15 -6.96 1.34 11.82
C ALA A 15 -5.76 2.28 11.56
N LYS A 16 -5.47 2.56 10.29
CA LYS A 16 -4.42 3.51 9.90
C LYS A 16 -4.74 4.94 10.35
N ALA A 17 -5.99 5.38 10.25
CA ALA A 17 -6.41 6.71 10.69
C ALA A 17 -6.28 6.88 12.21
N LEU A 18 -6.53 5.81 12.97
CA LEU A 18 -6.38 5.78 14.42
C LEU A 18 -4.93 5.57 14.88
N GLY A 19 -4.00 5.29 13.96
CA GLY A 19 -2.60 4.99 14.31
C GLY A 19 -2.42 3.68 15.06
N THR A 20 -3.38 2.77 14.99
CA THR A 20 -3.34 1.46 15.65
C THR A 20 -2.76 0.39 14.71
N THR A 21 -2.08 -0.59 15.29
CA THR A 21 -1.68 -1.80 14.59
C THR A 21 -2.91 -2.64 14.22
N CYS A 22 -2.83 -3.38 13.13
CA CYS A 22 -3.86 -4.33 12.71
C CYS A 22 -3.20 -5.56 12.09
N CYS A 23 -3.90 -6.68 12.10
CA CYS A 23 -3.52 -7.91 11.42
C CYS A 23 -4.77 -8.59 10.87
N VAL A 24 -4.61 -9.43 9.85
CA VAL A 24 -5.70 -10.26 9.32
C VAL A 24 -5.49 -11.69 9.78
N VAL A 25 -6.51 -12.25 10.43
CA VAL A 25 -6.57 -13.67 10.76
C VAL A 25 -7.61 -14.31 9.86
N HIS A 26 -7.15 -15.18 8.96
CA HIS A 26 -7.96 -15.95 8.04
C HIS A 26 -8.17 -17.35 8.62
N VAL A 27 -9.43 -17.70 8.91
CA VAL A 27 -9.79 -19.05 9.33
C VAL A 27 -10.21 -19.84 8.11
N GLY A 28 -9.38 -20.81 7.72
CA GLY A 28 -9.61 -21.67 6.56
C GLY A 28 -10.46 -22.87 6.92
N THR A 29 -11.78 -22.72 6.86
CA THR A 29 -12.73 -23.81 7.07
C THR A 29 -13.19 -24.36 5.71
N PRO A 30 -13.11 -25.69 5.46
CA PRO A 30 -13.57 -26.25 4.20
C PRO A 30 -15.08 -26.07 4.03
N VAL A 31 -15.52 -25.92 2.77
CA VAL A 31 -16.93 -25.64 2.43
C VAL A 31 -17.89 -26.67 3.02
N ASP A 32 -17.53 -27.95 2.95
CA ASP A 32 -18.36 -29.05 3.49
C ASP A 32 -18.57 -28.92 5.00
N GLN A 33 -17.54 -28.48 5.74
CA GLN A 33 -17.63 -28.25 7.18
C GLN A 33 -18.49 -27.02 7.51
N CYS A 34 -18.42 -25.96 6.70
CA CYS A 34 -19.29 -24.80 6.85
C CYS A 34 -20.77 -25.18 6.69
N VAL A 35 -21.09 -26.04 5.71
CA VAL A 35 -22.45 -26.55 5.49
C VAL A 35 -22.89 -27.43 6.66
N ALA A 36 -22.07 -28.39 7.08
CA ALA A 36 -22.36 -29.27 8.20
C ALA A 36 -22.60 -28.50 9.52
N ASN A 37 -21.79 -27.48 9.79
CA ASN A 37 -21.97 -26.62 10.97
C ASN A 37 -23.29 -25.85 10.90
N ASN A 38 -23.67 -25.34 9.73
CA ASN A 38 -24.93 -24.61 9.55
C ASN A 38 -26.15 -25.53 9.64
N GLU A 39 -26.08 -26.75 9.12
CA GLU A 39 -27.12 -27.77 9.26
C GLU A 39 -27.31 -28.18 10.72
N ALA A 40 -26.23 -28.37 11.47
CA ALA A 40 -26.30 -28.66 12.91
C ALA A 40 -27.03 -27.54 13.68
N ARG A 41 -26.82 -26.27 13.30
CA ARG A 41 -27.55 -25.11 13.87
C ARG A 41 -29.03 -25.11 13.48
N LEU A 42 -29.36 -25.43 12.22
CA LEU A 42 -30.75 -25.56 11.76
C LEU A 42 -31.49 -26.69 12.50
N HIS A 43 -30.84 -27.83 12.73
CA HIS A 43 -31.41 -28.94 13.50
C HIS A 43 -31.66 -28.55 14.96
N ARG A 44 -30.73 -27.81 15.58
CA ARG A 44 -30.88 -27.28 16.94
C ARG A 44 -32.05 -26.29 17.04
N GLN A 45 -32.18 -25.38 16.08
CA GLN A 45 -33.27 -24.40 16.05
C GLN A 45 -34.64 -25.08 15.89
N LYS A 46 -34.75 -26.12 15.04
CA LYS A 46 -35.97 -26.92 14.90
C LYS A 46 -36.34 -27.65 16.19
N ALA A 47 -35.36 -28.32 16.82
CA ALA A 47 -35.57 -29.00 18.11
C ALA A 47 -36.00 -28.04 19.24
N ALA A 48 -35.45 -26.83 19.27
CA ALA A 48 -35.85 -25.78 20.21
C ALA A 48 -37.27 -25.22 19.92
N THR A 49 -37.70 -25.24 18.66
CA THR A 49 -39.06 -24.81 18.27
C THR A 49 -40.11 -25.86 18.61
N ASP A 50 -39.78 -27.15 18.43
CA ASP A 50 -40.67 -28.28 18.73
C ASP A 50 -40.88 -28.48 20.24
N THR A 51 -39.87 -28.18 21.07
CA THR A 51 -39.95 -28.26 22.53
C THR A 51 -40.77 -27.14 23.16
N ASN A 52 -40.68 -25.92 22.63
CA ASN A 52 -41.45 -24.77 23.12
C ASN A 52 -42.96 -24.85 22.83
N ASN A 53 -43.39 -25.68 21.86
CA ASN A 53 -44.81 -25.92 21.58
C ASN A 53 -45.45 -26.98 22.51
N ALA A 54 -44.66 -27.71 23.30
CA ALA A 54 -45.15 -28.86 24.08
C ALA A 54 -45.24 -28.62 25.60
N ASP A 55 -44.62 -27.58 26.16
CA ASP A 55 -44.52 -27.45 27.62
C ASP A 55 -44.59 -26.00 28.11
N THR A 56 -45.82 -25.53 28.34
CA THR A 56 -46.08 -24.48 29.34
C THR A 56 -46.24 -25.20 30.68
N THR A 57 -45.19 -25.30 31.50
CA THR A 57 -45.14 -24.96 32.94
C THR A 57 -43.78 -25.38 33.56
N THR A 58 -43.24 -24.50 34.41
CA THR A 58 -42.21 -24.69 35.47
C THR A 58 -40.70 -24.57 35.20
N THR A 59 -40.21 -23.36 35.49
CA THR A 59 -38.94 -22.92 36.10
C THR A 59 -38.01 -23.97 36.74
N SER A 60 -36.70 -23.92 36.40
CA SER A 60 -35.60 -23.75 37.38
C SER A 60 -34.22 -23.56 36.72
N GLN A 61 -33.37 -22.82 37.44
CA GLN A 61 -32.10 -22.23 37.05
C GLN A 61 -30.91 -23.20 37.09
N GLY A 62 -29.87 -22.88 36.31
CA GLY A 62 -28.47 -23.27 36.60
C GLY A 62 -27.50 -22.60 35.61
N PRO A 63 -26.48 -21.84 36.04
CA PRO A 63 -25.52 -21.22 35.14
C PRO A 63 -24.45 -22.24 34.77
N SER A 64 -24.60 -22.89 33.62
CA SER A 64 -23.52 -23.66 33.02
C SER A 64 -22.66 -22.72 32.18
N ALA A 65 -21.34 -22.78 32.35
CA ALA A 65 -20.38 -21.99 31.59
C ALA A 65 -20.36 -22.46 30.12
N THR A 66 -21.26 -21.93 29.31
CA THR A 66 -21.35 -22.24 27.88
C THR A 66 -20.43 -21.32 27.08
N THR A 67 -19.60 -21.95 26.26
CA THR A 67 -18.87 -21.34 25.14
C THR A 67 -19.86 -20.58 24.25
N LYS A 68 -19.51 -19.36 23.83
CA LYS A 68 -20.36 -18.41 23.06
C LYS A 68 -20.85 -18.91 21.69
N ASP A 69 -20.56 -20.15 21.30
CA ASP A 69 -20.98 -20.77 20.03
C ASP A 69 -22.47 -21.17 20.02
N GLU A 70 -23.16 -21.04 21.16
CA GLU A 70 -24.54 -21.49 21.36
C GLU A 70 -25.61 -20.50 20.86
N ASP A 71 -25.26 -19.22 20.63
CA ASP A 71 -26.23 -18.13 20.38
C ASP A 71 -26.29 -17.64 18.92
N GLU A 72 -25.58 -18.27 17.97
CA GLU A 72 -25.54 -17.78 16.59
C GLU A 72 -26.63 -18.40 15.71
N ASP A 73 -27.51 -17.54 15.17
CA ASP A 73 -28.61 -17.95 14.30
C ASP A 73 -28.11 -18.69 13.04
N PRO A 74 -28.80 -19.75 12.59
CA PRO A 74 -28.45 -20.43 11.36
C PRO A 74 -28.68 -19.53 10.13
N TYR A 75 -27.81 -19.65 9.13
CA TYR A 75 -28.02 -19.02 7.85
C TYR A 75 -29.00 -19.84 7.00
N PRO A 76 -29.90 -19.19 6.23
CA PRO A 76 -30.62 -19.86 5.15
C PRO A 76 -29.64 -20.51 4.16
N PRO A 77 -29.93 -21.71 3.63
CA PRO A 77 -29.00 -22.45 2.78
C PRO A 77 -28.61 -21.66 1.51
N ASP A 78 -29.57 -20.98 0.90
CA ASP A 78 -29.32 -20.14 -0.28
C ASP A 78 -28.40 -18.96 0.04
N LEU A 79 -28.56 -18.35 1.21
CA LEU A 79 -27.72 -17.23 1.64
C LEU A 79 -26.29 -17.71 1.91
N LEU A 80 -26.14 -18.86 2.60
CA LEU A 80 -24.83 -19.45 2.87
C LEU A 80 -24.07 -19.75 1.57
N ASN A 81 -24.74 -20.36 0.58
CA ASN A 81 -24.15 -20.64 -0.72
C ASN A 81 -23.73 -19.36 -1.46
N ASN A 82 -24.55 -18.31 -1.42
CA ASN A 82 -24.21 -17.01 -2.01
C ASN A 82 -23.01 -16.35 -1.31
N LEU A 83 -22.90 -16.49 0.01
CA LEU A 83 -21.77 -15.95 0.78
C LEU A 83 -20.48 -16.70 0.45
N ILE A 84 -20.53 -18.03 0.37
CA ILE A 84 -19.38 -18.87 0.00
C ILE A 84 -18.92 -18.53 -1.42
N PHE A 85 -19.84 -18.39 -2.38
CA PHE A 85 -19.50 -18.07 -3.76
C PHE A 85 -18.85 -16.70 -3.93
N ARG A 86 -19.29 -15.70 -3.15
CA ARG A 86 -18.76 -14.32 -3.19
C ARG A 86 -17.55 -14.10 -2.30
N TYR A 87 -17.09 -15.14 -1.61
CA TYR A 87 -15.98 -15.04 -0.68
C TYR A 87 -14.67 -14.80 -1.43
N GLU A 88 -13.93 -13.77 -1.03
CA GLU A 88 -12.61 -13.45 -1.58
C GLU A 88 -11.53 -13.70 -0.53
N GLU A 89 -10.69 -14.71 -0.73
CA GLU A 89 -9.61 -15.07 0.19
C GLU A 89 -8.64 -13.89 0.45
N PRO A 90 -8.22 -13.67 1.71
CA PRO A 90 -7.14 -12.74 2.04
C PRO A 90 -5.85 -13.12 1.33
N SER A 91 -5.19 -12.13 0.70
CA SER A 91 -4.00 -12.38 -0.11
C SER A 91 -2.76 -11.71 0.48
N THR A 92 -1.66 -12.45 0.55
CA THR A 92 -0.34 -11.92 0.93
C THR A 92 0.22 -10.91 -0.08
N ALA A 93 -0.37 -10.75 -1.28
CA ALA A 93 0.01 -9.70 -2.22
C ALA A 93 -0.57 -8.33 -1.80
N SER A 94 -1.71 -8.33 -1.12
CA SER A 94 -2.40 -7.11 -0.71
C SER A 94 -1.75 -6.50 0.53
N ARG A 95 -1.44 -5.20 0.48
CA ARG A 95 -0.81 -4.49 1.60
C ARG A 95 -1.71 -4.36 2.83
N TRP A 96 -3.03 -4.31 2.62
CA TRP A 96 -4.03 -4.16 3.69
C TRP A 96 -4.40 -5.48 4.34
N ASP A 97 -4.03 -6.61 3.72
CA ASP A 97 -4.20 -7.94 4.32
C ASP A 97 -2.97 -8.34 5.18
N LYS A 98 -1.93 -7.51 5.25
CA LYS A 98 -0.69 -7.80 6.02
C LYS A 98 -0.69 -7.18 7.41
N PRO A 99 -0.15 -7.88 8.43
CA PRO A 99 0.28 -9.28 8.44
C PRO A 99 -0.91 -10.26 8.39
N LEU A 100 -0.77 -11.32 7.58
CA LEU A 100 -1.80 -12.34 7.36
C LEU A 100 -1.44 -13.64 8.09
N PHE A 101 -2.34 -14.12 8.94
CA PHE A 101 -2.26 -15.41 9.60
C PHE A 101 -3.35 -16.32 9.08
N THR A 102 -3.00 -17.47 8.49
CA THR A 102 -3.98 -18.47 8.04
C THR A 102 -4.03 -19.59 9.05
N VAL A 103 -5.20 -19.80 9.65
CA VAL A 103 -5.47 -20.86 10.64
C VAL A 103 -6.41 -21.87 10.01
N PRO A 104 -5.95 -23.07 9.63
CA PRO A 104 -6.83 -24.13 9.17
C PRO A 104 -7.79 -24.58 10.29
N TRP A 105 -9.03 -24.95 9.95
CA TRP A 105 -9.99 -25.45 10.95
C TRP A 105 -9.51 -26.71 11.69
N SER A 106 -8.68 -27.53 11.05
CA SER A 106 -8.12 -28.76 11.66
C SER A 106 -6.98 -28.49 12.65
N ASP A 107 -6.50 -27.25 12.73
CA ASP A 107 -5.40 -26.91 13.63
C ASP A 107 -5.91 -26.79 15.08
N ALA A 108 -5.21 -27.41 16.02
CA ALA A 108 -5.66 -27.53 17.41
C ALA A 108 -5.50 -26.22 18.20
N ALA A 109 -4.54 -25.37 17.82
CA ALA A 109 -4.30 -24.10 18.48
C ALA A 109 -3.87 -23.03 17.47
N PRO A 110 -4.56 -21.88 17.40
CA PRO A 110 -4.11 -20.78 16.54
C PRO A 110 -2.75 -20.23 17.02
N PRO A 111 -1.96 -19.60 16.13
CA PRO A 111 -0.69 -18.97 16.47
C PRO A 111 -0.90 -17.65 17.23
N VAL A 112 -1.43 -17.74 18.46
CA VAL A 112 -1.79 -16.58 19.30
C VAL A 112 -0.57 -15.73 19.65
N ALA A 113 0.58 -16.36 19.88
CA ALA A 113 1.83 -15.67 20.21
C ALA A 113 2.29 -14.74 19.07
N ASP A 114 2.18 -15.21 17.82
CA ASP A 114 2.57 -14.42 16.65
C ASP A 114 1.56 -13.31 16.34
N ILE A 115 0.27 -13.59 16.51
CA ILE A 115 -0.80 -12.58 16.40
C ILE A 115 -0.61 -11.49 17.45
N TRP A 116 -0.34 -11.86 18.70
CA TRP A 116 -0.05 -10.94 19.79
C TRP A 116 1.17 -10.08 19.49
N THR A 117 2.24 -10.70 18.98
CA THR A 117 3.46 -10.00 18.59
C THR A 117 3.20 -9.03 17.44
N ALA A 118 2.37 -9.39 16.46
CA ALA A 118 1.99 -8.50 15.37
C ALA A 118 1.17 -7.28 15.83
N LEU A 119 0.30 -7.47 16.82
CA LEU A 119 -0.53 -6.39 17.36
C LEU A 119 0.25 -5.47 18.32
N THR A 120 1.05 -6.05 19.23
CA THR A 120 1.70 -5.29 20.29
C THR A 120 3.13 -4.87 19.95
N GLY A 121 3.78 -5.57 19.01
CA GLY A 121 5.19 -5.43 18.73
C GLY A 121 6.11 -5.96 19.84
N ILE A 122 5.55 -6.65 20.84
CA ILE A 122 6.28 -7.28 21.94
C ILE A 122 6.35 -8.78 21.63
N ALA A 123 7.55 -9.33 21.53
CA ALA A 123 7.72 -10.76 21.34
C ALA A 123 7.17 -11.50 22.57
N ALA A 124 6.16 -12.35 22.36
CA ALA A 124 5.73 -13.29 23.38
C ALA A 124 6.87 -14.28 23.64
N THR A 125 7.42 -14.30 24.84
CA THR A 125 8.39 -15.32 25.25
C THR A 125 7.68 -16.68 25.32
N PRO A 126 8.15 -17.73 24.63
CA PRO A 126 7.38 -18.97 24.50
C PRO A 126 7.33 -19.89 25.74
N ASP A 127 7.90 -19.51 26.88
CA ASP A 127 7.90 -20.37 28.07
C ASP A 127 7.97 -19.50 29.34
N GLU A 128 6.83 -19.32 30.00
CA GLU A 128 6.81 -19.03 31.44
C GLU A 128 5.89 -20.07 32.10
N PRO A 129 6.43 -21.09 32.77
CA PRO A 129 5.62 -21.98 33.58
C PRO A 129 5.06 -21.18 34.76
N ALA A 130 3.74 -21.25 34.95
CA ALA A 130 2.91 -20.75 36.05
C ALA A 130 3.59 -19.79 37.07
N PRO A 131 3.10 -18.55 37.25
CA PRO A 131 3.71 -17.62 38.19
C PRO A 131 3.57 -18.15 39.62
N SER A 132 4.69 -18.58 40.20
CA SER A 132 4.84 -18.69 41.65
C SER A 132 4.56 -17.32 42.28
N PRO A 133 3.79 -17.23 43.38
CA PRO A 133 3.40 -15.95 43.96
C PRO A 133 4.60 -15.29 44.63
N SER A 134 5.26 -14.35 43.95
CA SER A 134 6.22 -13.44 44.56
C SER A 134 5.60 -12.03 44.74
N PRO A 135 5.84 -11.37 45.89
CA PRO A 135 5.01 -10.29 46.38
C PRO A 135 5.51 -8.93 45.87
N ALA A 136 5.16 -8.55 44.64
CA ALA A 136 5.55 -7.25 44.08
C ALA A 136 4.37 -6.27 43.89
N ILE A 137 3.15 -6.63 44.35
CA ILE A 137 1.94 -5.79 44.15
C ILE A 137 1.76 -4.75 45.28
N ALA A 138 2.47 -4.90 46.41
CA ALA A 138 2.28 -4.03 47.58
C ALA A 138 2.68 -2.54 47.43
N PRO A 139 3.71 -2.14 46.66
CA PRO A 139 4.14 -0.74 46.70
C PRO A 139 3.35 0.20 45.78
N LEU A 140 2.51 -0.31 44.86
CA LEU A 140 1.77 0.53 43.91
C LEU A 140 0.41 1.00 44.45
N THR A 141 -0.23 0.21 45.31
CA THR A 141 -1.48 0.57 45.99
C THR A 141 -1.26 1.65 47.06
N SER A 142 -0.08 1.68 47.71
CA SER A 142 0.28 2.73 48.68
C SER A 142 0.42 4.12 48.03
N THR A 143 0.87 4.19 46.78
CA THR A 143 1.10 5.46 46.07
C THR A 143 -0.21 6.03 45.53
N LEU A 144 -1.17 5.17 45.16
CA LEU A 144 -2.50 5.59 44.68
C LEU A 144 -3.38 6.11 45.82
N ALA A 145 -3.22 5.59 47.03
CA ALA A 145 -3.98 6.01 48.21
C ALA A 145 -3.60 7.42 48.72
N SER A 146 -2.46 7.98 48.28
CA SER A 146 -1.89 9.22 48.83
C SER A 146 -2.04 10.44 47.92
N THR A 147 -2.72 10.34 46.77
CA THR A 147 -2.93 11.47 45.86
C THR A 147 -4.24 12.19 46.17
N HIS A 148 -4.17 13.32 46.88
CA HIS A 148 -5.26 14.27 46.98
C HIS A 148 -5.41 15.03 45.65
N LEU A 149 -6.57 14.91 45.02
CA LEU A 149 -6.87 15.58 43.75
C LEU A 149 -6.99 17.10 43.99
N SER A 150 -6.08 17.89 43.45
CA SER A 150 -6.18 19.35 43.44
C SER A 150 -6.55 19.83 42.04
N ASP A 151 -7.67 20.55 41.91
CA ASP A 151 -8.10 21.25 40.70
C ASP A 151 -7.22 22.49 40.48
N ALA A 152 -6.08 22.30 39.81
CA ALA A 152 -5.28 23.39 39.27
C ALA A 152 -4.64 22.96 37.96
N ALA A 153 -5.05 23.59 36.86
CA ALA A 153 -4.49 23.38 35.54
C ALA A 153 -2.98 23.75 35.54
N SER A 154 -2.12 22.74 35.45
CA SER A 154 -0.67 22.96 35.34
C SER A 154 -0.28 23.04 33.86
N ILE A 155 0.00 24.26 33.43
CA ILE A 155 0.72 24.58 32.19
C ILE A 155 2.20 24.41 32.51
N ALA A 156 2.87 23.40 31.95
CA ALA A 156 4.32 23.29 32.03
C ALA A 156 4.90 22.77 30.71
N THR A 157 5.57 23.70 30.03
CA THR A 157 6.38 23.59 28.82
C THR A 157 7.49 22.56 28.98
N GLY A 158 7.58 21.60 28.07
CA GLY A 158 8.55 20.51 28.12
C GLY A 158 10.00 20.97 27.92
N THR A 159 10.78 20.98 29.00
CA THR A 159 12.24 21.04 28.95
C THR A 159 12.82 19.65 28.69
N THR A 160 13.71 19.58 27.72
CA THR A 160 14.40 18.39 27.21
C THR A 160 15.40 17.86 28.24
N THR A 161 15.11 16.73 28.88
CA THR A 161 16.11 15.98 29.64
C THR A 161 16.71 14.87 28.78
N THR A 162 18.04 14.94 28.67
CA THR A 162 18.95 13.99 28.05
C THR A 162 18.76 12.57 28.59
N ARG A 163 18.13 11.70 27.79
CA ARG A 163 18.04 10.27 28.10
C ARG A 163 19.38 9.58 27.84
N ARG A 164 19.93 9.02 28.91
CA ARG A 164 21.02 8.03 28.94
C ARG A 164 20.81 6.93 27.90
N ALA A 165 21.90 6.54 27.26
CA ALA A 165 22.02 5.41 26.35
C ALA A 165 21.70 4.08 27.06
N GLY A 166 20.43 3.70 27.09
CA GLY A 166 19.99 2.31 27.21
C GLY A 166 19.62 1.83 25.82
N GLY A 167 20.39 0.89 25.26
CA GLY A 167 20.10 0.29 23.97
C GLY A 167 18.70 -0.31 23.97
N SER A 168 17.80 0.32 23.21
CA SER A 168 16.45 -0.21 23.01
C SER A 168 16.56 -1.58 22.35
N LEU A 169 16.11 -2.62 23.05
CA LEU A 169 15.94 -3.99 22.52
C LEU A 169 14.82 -4.06 21.48
N ARG A 170 14.18 -2.94 21.14
CA ARG A 170 13.19 -2.85 20.08
C ARG A 170 13.91 -3.03 18.74
N PRO A 171 13.56 -4.06 17.94
CA PRO A 171 13.96 -4.11 16.54
C PRO A 171 13.58 -2.76 15.91
N LYS A 172 14.51 -2.08 15.25
CA LYS A 172 14.20 -0.86 14.50
C LYS A 172 13.21 -1.23 13.40
N ILE A 173 11.92 -1.04 13.68
CA ILE A 173 10.84 -1.20 12.73
C ILE A 173 11.15 -0.23 11.59
N LYS A 174 11.52 -0.77 10.42
CA LYS A 174 11.61 0.03 9.21
C LYS A 174 10.20 0.58 8.99
N PRO A 175 9.98 1.90 9.08
CA PRO A 175 8.66 2.45 8.83
C PRO A 175 8.25 2.00 7.43
N HIS A 176 7.02 1.48 7.31
CA HIS A 176 6.45 1.11 6.04
C HIS A 176 6.62 2.31 5.08
N GLN A 177 7.11 2.10 3.86
CA GLN A 177 7.38 3.22 2.93
C GLN A 177 6.14 4.11 2.70
N ALA A 178 4.95 3.60 3.00
CA ALA A 178 3.67 4.32 2.95
C ALA A 178 3.42 5.34 4.10
N THR A 179 4.18 5.28 5.21
CA THR A 179 4.12 6.26 6.31
C THR A 179 5.24 7.30 6.26
N VAL A 180 6.19 7.14 5.34
CA VAL A 180 7.14 8.21 5.04
C VAL A 180 6.39 9.18 4.14
N LEU A 181 6.05 10.35 4.68
CA LEU A 181 5.56 11.46 3.85
C LEU A 181 6.55 11.63 2.70
N PRO A 182 6.07 11.65 1.44
CA PRO A 182 6.94 12.00 0.32
C PRO A 182 7.67 13.28 0.70
N PRO A 183 8.99 13.39 0.47
CA PRO A 183 9.71 14.63 0.72
C PRO A 183 8.90 15.75 0.06
N ALA A 184 8.61 16.81 0.82
CA ALA A 184 7.84 17.93 0.30
C ALA A 184 8.59 18.50 -0.90
N THR A 185 8.16 18.13 -2.10
CA THR A 185 8.66 18.70 -3.34
C THR A 185 8.10 20.09 -3.44
N ASP A 186 8.95 21.10 -3.56
CA ASP A 186 8.49 22.47 -3.82
C ASP A 186 7.57 22.49 -5.05
N SER A 187 6.33 22.93 -4.86
CA SER A 187 5.30 22.94 -5.90
C SER A 187 5.72 23.74 -7.14
N SER A 188 6.50 24.80 -6.95
CA SER A 188 7.08 25.61 -8.02
C SER A 188 8.10 24.85 -8.87
N ALA A 189 8.92 23.99 -8.25
CA ALA A 189 9.93 23.22 -8.94
C ALA A 189 9.29 22.16 -9.86
N LEU A 190 8.27 21.45 -9.36
CA LEU A 190 7.49 20.50 -10.16
C LEU A 190 6.76 21.18 -11.33
N TYR A 191 6.15 22.34 -11.10
CA TYR A 191 5.52 23.09 -12.19
C TYR A 191 6.52 23.49 -13.28
N SER A 192 7.71 23.96 -12.89
CA SER A 192 8.77 24.33 -13.84
C SER A 192 9.27 23.13 -14.67
N LEU A 193 9.39 21.96 -14.04
CA LEU A 193 9.75 20.68 -14.66
C LEU A 193 8.71 20.27 -15.72
N GLU A 194 7.44 20.30 -15.33
CA GLU A 194 6.33 19.93 -16.20
C GLU A 194 6.19 20.88 -17.39
N LYS A 195 6.38 22.19 -17.16
CA LYS A 195 6.31 23.22 -18.20
C LYS A 195 7.42 23.02 -19.24
N ARG A 196 8.68 22.91 -18.81
CA ARG A 196 9.83 22.72 -19.71
C ARG A 196 9.72 21.42 -20.51
N THR A 197 9.39 20.30 -19.86
CA THR A 197 9.18 19.02 -20.58
C THR A 197 8.01 19.07 -21.57
N SER A 198 6.97 19.87 -21.29
CA SER A 198 5.86 20.08 -22.24
C SER A 198 6.31 20.85 -23.48
N ALA A 199 7.13 21.89 -23.32
CA ALA A 199 7.65 22.69 -24.43
C ALA A 199 8.48 21.84 -25.40
N ILE A 200 9.31 20.92 -24.88
CA ILE A 200 10.09 19.98 -25.67
C ILE A 200 9.20 19.05 -26.49
N VAL A 201 8.16 18.46 -25.86
CA VAL A 201 7.21 17.59 -26.57
C VAL A 201 6.43 18.36 -27.64
N ALA A 202 6.08 19.64 -27.38
CA ALA A 202 5.42 20.49 -28.36
C ALA A 202 6.31 20.81 -29.57
N ALA A 203 7.60 21.08 -29.35
CA ALA A 203 8.58 21.29 -30.41
C ALA A 203 8.75 20.01 -31.27
N LEU A 204 8.87 18.84 -30.65
CA LEU A 204 8.95 17.56 -31.36
C LEU A 204 7.68 17.29 -32.19
N ARG A 205 6.50 17.63 -31.65
CA ARG A 205 5.24 17.52 -32.38
C ARG A 205 5.22 18.46 -33.59
N SER A 206 5.66 19.71 -33.43
CA SER A 206 5.73 20.66 -34.55
C SER A 206 6.67 20.17 -35.64
N PHE A 207 7.81 19.59 -35.26
CA PHE A 207 8.74 18.99 -36.20
C PHE A 207 8.14 17.80 -36.95
N ALA A 208 7.45 16.90 -36.24
CA ALA A 208 6.83 15.71 -36.81
C ALA A 208 5.63 16.06 -37.75
N LEU A 209 4.98 17.20 -37.53
CA LEU A 209 3.94 17.71 -38.46
C LEU A 209 4.55 18.36 -39.71
N ALA A 210 5.71 19.01 -39.59
CA ALA A 210 6.41 19.59 -40.74
C ALA A 210 7.03 18.52 -41.64
N HIS A 211 7.44 17.38 -41.07
CA HIS A 211 8.05 16.25 -41.79
C HIS A 211 7.27 14.97 -41.49
N PRO A 212 6.19 14.68 -42.25
CA PRO A 212 5.34 13.54 -41.96
C PRO A 212 6.04 12.19 -42.22
N SER A 213 6.92 12.09 -43.23
CA SER A 213 7.66 10.87 -43.59
C SER A 213 9.06 10.84 -42.96
N ALA A 214 9.45 9.67 -42.44
CA ALA A 214 10.76 9.44 -41.85
C ALA A 214 11.89 9.52 -42.89
N GLU A 215 11.67 9.00 -44.10
CA GLU A 215 12.63 9.07 -45.20
C GLU A 215 12.87 10.51 -45.66
N ALA A 216 11.80 11.31 -45.79
CA ALA A 216 11.90 12.71 -46.17
C ALA A 216 12.64 13.55 -45.10
N ALA A 217 12.43 13.24 -43.82
CA ALA A 217 13.14 13.89 -42.71
C ALA A 217 14.62 13.49 -42.67
N LEU A 218 14.96 12.23 -42.99
CA LEU A 218 16.34 11.75 -43.10
C LEU A 218 17.07 12.40 -44.27
N ALA A 219 16.43 12.56 -45.43
CA ALA A 219 17.02 13.20 -46.61
C ALA A 219 17.36 14.69 -46.37
N GLN A 220 16.61 15.36 -45.49
CA GLN A 220 16.85 16.76 -45.11
C GLN A 220 17.83 16.90 -43.94
N SER A 221 18.19 15.78 -43.30
CA SER A 221 19.09 15.80 -42.15
C SER A 221 20.56 15.99 -42.60
N PRO A 222 21.37 16.76 -41.86
CA PRO A 222 22.77 17.02 -42.21
C PRO A 222 23.69 15.81 -42.02
N SER A 223 23.22 14.73 -41.38
CA SER A 223 24.00 13.53 -41.11
C SER A 223 23.23 12.28 -41.53
N ALA A 224 23.84 11.43 -42.36
CA ALA A 224 23.29 10.14 -42.75
C ALA A 224 23.07 9.18 -41.55
N ALA A 225 23.57 9.51 -40.36
CA ALA A 225 23.40 8.73 -39.16
C ALA A 225 22.00 8.87 -38.52
N GLY A 226 21.25 9.93 -38.78
CA GLY A 226 19.93 10.13 -38.18
C GLY A 226 19.40 11.56 -38.20
N ILE A 227 18.18 11.72 -37.67
CA ILE A 227 17.46 13.00 -37.60
C ILE A 227 17.90 13.72 -36.31
N ALA A 228 18.46 14.92 -36.46
CA ALA A 228 18.78 15.82 -35.35
C ALA A 228 17.74 16.95 -35.26
N ILE A 229 17.03 17.04 -34.15
CA ILE A 229 15.99 18.05 -33.91
C ILE A 229 16.49 19.03 -32.84
N ALA A 230 16.57 20.31 -33.20
CA ALA A 230 16.86 21.38 -32.26
C ALA A 230 15.60 21.74 -31.46
N VAL A 231 15.75 21.90 -30.15
CA VAL A 231 14.65 22.22 -29.24
C VAL A 231 14.98 23.54 -28.53
N PRO A 232 14.06 24.54 -28.50
CA PRO A 232 14.37 25.92 -28.10
C PRO A 232 14.75 26.13 -26.62
N GLU A 233 14.71 25.10 -25.78
CA GLU A 233 15.06 25.19 -24.35
C GLU A 233 16.20 24.25 -23.92
N ALA A 234 16.79 23.48 -24.85
CA ALA A 234 17.87 22.53 -24.57
C ALA A 234 19.11 22.85 -25.42
N GLU A 235 20.30 22.76 -24.82
CA GLU A 235 21.58 22.83 -25.55
C GLU A 235 21.83 21.51 -26.29
N ALA A 236 21.33 20.39 -25.74
CA ALA A 236 21.40 19.08 -26.37
C ALA A 236 20.38 18.93 -27.51
N LEU A 237 20.83 18.39 -28.65
CA LEU A 237 19.96 18.02 -29.77
C LEU A 237 19.28 16.67 -29.51
N VAL A 238 18.00 16.56 -29.84
CA VAL A 238 17.31 15.25 -29.86
C VAL A 238 17.77 14.51 -31.11
N PHE A 239 18.40 13.36 -30.92
CA PHE A 239 18.97 12.56 -32.00
C PHE A 239 18.20 11.25 -32.13
N ILE A 240 17.63 11.02 -33.32
CA ILE A 240 16.92 9.80 -33.67
C ILE A 240 17.76 9.06 -34.71
N PRO A 241 18.34 7.90 -34.36
CA PRO A 241 19.12 7.12 -35.32
C PRO A 241 18.29 6.71 -36.54
N ALA A 242 18.90 6.69 -37.73
CA ALA A 242 18.20 6.38 -38.98
C ALA A 242 17.46 5.02 -38.93
N HIS A 243 18.10 3.99 -38.37
CA HIS A 243 17.49 2.66 -38.23
C HIS A 243 16.25 2.66 -37.32
N VAL A 244 16.16 3.56 -36.35
CA VAL A 244 15.01 3.68 -35.42
C VAL A 244 13.88 4.47 -36.06
N ALA A 245 14.23 5.50 -36.84
CA ALA A 245 13.27 6.28 -37.59
C ALA A 245 12.52 5.41 -38.62
N THR A 246 13.21 4.46 -39.25
CA THR A 246 12.62 3.51 -40.23
C THR A 246 12.10 2.21 -39.62
N ALA A 247 12.40 1.90 -38.34
CA ALA A 247 11.95 0.68 -37.68
C ALA A 247 10.47 0.70 -37.26
N GLY A 248 9.80 1.85 -37.37
CA GLY A 248 8.37 1.95 -37.09
C GLY A 248 7.54 1.07 -38.03
N SER A 249 6.37 0.61 -37.57
CA SER A 249 5.40 -0.10 -38.42
C SER A 249 4.84 0.77 -39.56
N THR A 250 5.05 2.08 -39.46
CA THR A 250 4.60 3.11 -40.39
C THR A 250 5.76 4.06 -40.67
N ASP A 251 5.92 4.48 -41.93
CA ASP A 251 6.87 5.53 -42.33
C ASP A 251 6.49 6.92 -41.77
N GLU A 252 5.24 7.07 -41.28
CA GLU A 252 4.78 8.30 -40.66
C GLU A 252 5.38 8.51 -39.26
N LEU A 253 6.17 9.58 -39.08
CA LEU A 253 6.80 9.92 -37.80
C LEU A 253 5.78 10.25 -36.69
N ALA A 254 4.69 10.94 -37.06
CA ALA A 254 3.60 11.34 -36.16
C ALA A 254 2.43 10.34 -36.12
N GLY A 255 2.44 9.34 -37.01
CA GLY A 255 1.35 8.38 -37.19
C GLY A 255 1.18 7.43 -36.01
N ALA A 256 0.10 6.63 -36.03
CA ALA A 256 -0.15 5.63 -35.00
C ALA A 256 0.93 4.53 -35.05
N GLY A 257 1.82 4.50 -34.04
CA GLY A 257 2.96 3.59 -34.01
C GLY A 257 4.30 4.23 -34.40
N GLY A 258 4.28 5.49 -34.86
CA GLY A 258 5.48 6.27 -35.15
C GLY A 258 6.33 6.58 -33.91
N ILE A 259 7.63 6.77 -34.11
CA ILE A 259 8.59 7.07 -33.04
C ILE A 259 8.32 8.42 -32.36
N LEU A 260 7.79 9.40 -33.11
CA LEU A 260 7.39 10.73 -32.62
C LEU A 260 5.89 10.86 -32.41
N ALA A 261 5.16 9.74 -32.32
CA ALA A 261 3.73 9.76 -32.04
C ALA A 261 3.42 10.39 -30.67
N LEU A 262 2.42 11.28 -30.63
CA LEU A 262 2.04 12.00 -29.42
C LEU A 262 1.79 11.09 -28.20
N PRO A 263 1.08 9.94 -28.31
CA PRO A 263 0.86 9.06 -27.18
C PRO A 263 2.16 8.50 -26.59
N ARG A 264 3.16 8.20 -27.43
CA ARG A 264 4.46 7.68 -27.03
C ARG A 264 5.27 8.74 -26.29
N LEU A 265 5.39 9.94 -26.86
CA LEU A 265 6.09 11.07 -26.22
C LEU A 265 5.49 11.43 -24.86
N GLN A 266 4.15 11.43 -24.74
CA GLN A 266 3.48 11.69 -23.47
C GLN A 266 3.73 10.58 -22.43
N ARG A 267 3.85 9.31 -22.86
CA ARG A 267 4.23 8.20 -21.97
C ARG A 267 5.65 8.36 -21.45
N LEU A 268 6.60 8.65 -22.33
CA LEU A 268 8.01 8.89 -21.96
C LEU A 268 8.15 10.08 -21.02
N ARG A 269 7.41 11.17 -21.26
CA ARG A 269 7.35 12.32 -20.35
C ARG A 269 6.85 11.93 -18.96
N ARG A 270 5.72 11.21 -18.85
CA ARG A 270 5.18 10.77 -17.55
C ARG A 270 6.14 9.84 -16.82
N GLN A 271 6.79 8.94 -17.54
CA GLN A 271 7.82 8.05 -16.99
C GLN A 271 8.97 8.88 -16.40
N TRP A 272 9.54 9.80 -17.19
CA TRP A 272 10.64 10.65 -16.74
C TRP A 272 10.27 11.54 -15.55
N ILE A 273 9.07 12.14 -15.53
CA ILE A 273 8.60 12.93 -14.38
C ILE A 273 8.49 12.05 -13.13
N SER A 274 7.95 10.84 -13.25
CA SER A 274 7.84 9.91 -12.13
C SER A 274 9.22 9.55 -11.53
N LEU A 275 10.20 9.30 -12.39
CA LEU A 275 11.59 9.00 -11.99
C LEU A 275 12.27 10.19 -11.30
N ASN A 276 12.00 11.41 -11.77
CA ASN A 276 12.71 12.61 -11.31
C ASN A 276 11.94 13.39 -10.23
N ARG A 277 10.70 13.02 -9.92
CA ARG A 277 9.85 13.69 -8.91
C ARG A 277 10.53 13.78 -7.54
N SER A 278 11.29 12.76 -7.13
CA SER A 278 12.01 12.77 -5.84
C SER A 278 13.28 13.62 -5.84
N TYR A 279 13.82 13.95 -7.01
CA TYR A 279 15.09 14.68 -7.17
C TYR A 279 14.88 16.20 -7.40
N VAL A 280 13.65 16.59 -7.74
CA VAL A 280 13.24 17.97 -7.99
C VAL A 280 12.58 18.52 -6.73
N GLY A 281 13.31 19.35 -5.98
CA GLY A 281 12.86 19.96 -4.72
C GLY A 281 13.48 19.40 -3.43
N ALA A 282 14.39 18.43 -3.52
CA ALA A 282 15.23 18.09 -2.37
C ALA A 282 16.26 19.22 -2.20
N ASN A 283 16.28 19.87 -1.02
CA ASN A 283 17.24 20.91 -0.67
C ASN A 283 18.64 20.58 -1.23
N HIS A 284 19.22 21.53 -1.97
CA HIS A 284 20.54 21.45 -2.60
C HIS A 284 21.69 21.05 -1.64
N SER A 285 21.45 21.00 -0.33
CA SER A 285 22.44 20.68 0.68
C SER A 285 22.58 19.18 1.02
N SER A 286 21.60 18.32 0.71
CA SER A 286 21.61 16.94 1.28
C SER A 286 21.79 15.80 0.28
N ASN A 287 21.54 15.99 -1.02
CA ASN A 287 21.70 14.92 -2.01
C ASN A 287 22.62 15.34 -3.16
N ARG A 288 23.75 14.64 -3.32
CA ARG A 288 24.55 14.63 -4.55
C ARG A 288 23.69 14.08 -5.69
N GLY A 289 22.92 14.94 -6.37
CA GLY A 289 22.07 14.54 -7.49
C GLY A 289 20.74 15.28 -7.67
N SER A 290 20.51 16.41 -6.99
CA SER A 290 19.33 17.25 -7.31
C SER A 290 19.50 17.88 -8.70
N LEU A 291 18.47 17.78 -9.54
CA LEU A 291 18.44 18.40 -10.88
C LEU A 291 18.08 19.87 -10.75
N ALA A 292 19.00 20.75 -11.18
CA ALA A 292 18.70 22.17 -11.28
C ALA A 292 17.64 22.43 -12.36
N PRO A 293 16.77 23.44 -12.19
CA PRO A 293 15.71 23.76 -13.16
C PRO A 293 16.25 24.03 -14.57
N GLU A 294 17.47 24.55 -14.70
CA GLU A 294 18.14 24.81 -15.99
C GLU A 294 18.69 23.54 -16.66
N GLN A 295 18.96 22.48 -15.89
CA GLN A 295 19.50 21.21 -16.40
C GLN A 295 18.41 20.21 -16.79
N VAL A 296 17.18 20.44 -16.35
CA VAL A 296 15.98 19.67 -16.69
C VAL A 296 15.82 19.41 -18.20
N PRO A 297 15.88 20.44 -19.08
CA PRO A 297 15.65 20.23 -20.51
C PRO A 297 16.70 19.30 -21.14
N ASP A 298 17.98 19.53 -20.83
CA ASP A 298 19.06 18.67 -21.32
C ASP A 298 18.98 17.25 -20.76
N ALA A 299 18.65 17.10 -19.48
CA ALA A 299 18.47 15.78 -18.86
C ALA A 299 17.31 14.99 -19.50
N PHE A 300 16.23 15.68 -19.87
CA PHE A 300 15.12 15.06 -20.59
C PHE A 300 15.49 14.68 -22.02
N VAL A 301 16.21 15.54 -22.75
CA VAL A 301 16.71 15.22 -24.10
C VAL A 301 17.66 14.03 -24.06
N ARG A 302 18.58 13.96 -23.09
CA ARG A 302 19.47 12.80 -22.91
C ARG A 302 18.70 11.52 -22.63
N PHE A 303 17.62 11.59 -21.85
CA PHE A 303 16.73 10.46 -21.62
C PHE A 303 16.01 10.02 -22.91
N LEU A 304 15.50 10.97 -23.70
CA LEU A 304 14.88 10.66 -24.99
C LEU A 304 15.89 10.01 -25.96
N ASN A 305 17.10 10.55 -26.05
CA ASN A 305 18.16 9.98 -26.89
C ASN A 305 18.54 8.57 -26.44
N ALA A 306 18.56 8.30 -25.14
CA ALA A 306 18.79 6.96 -24.60
C ALA A 306 17.65 5.98 -24.92
N ASP A 307 16.39 6.42 -24.84
CA ASP A 307 15.23 5.60 -25.22
C ASP A 307 15.22 5.30 -26.72
N PHE A 308 15.52 6.30 -27.55
CA PHE A 308 15.60 6.13 -29.00
C PHE A 308 16.78 5.24 -29.41
N ALA A 309 17.95 5.38 -28.78
CA ALA A 309 19.10 4.51 -29.05
C ALA A 309 18.93 3.08 -28.50
N GLY A 310 18.10 2.89 -27.47
CA GLY A 310 17.91 1.63 -26.74
C GLY A 310 16.74 0.77 -27.18
N GLY A 311 16.10 1.08 -28.32
CA GLY A 311 14.90 0.40 -28.83
C GLY A 311 15.03 -1.09 -29.19
N SER A 312 16.15 -1.75 -28.87
CA SER A 312 16.33 -3.21 -28.97
C SER A 312 16.40 -3.90 -27.59
N ARG A 313 15.35 -3.78 -26.79
CA ARG A 313 15.15 -4.66 -25.63
C ARG A 313 13.87 -5.45 -25.77
#